data_AF-A0A7J9GB18-F1
#
_entry.id   AF-A0A7J9GB18-F1
#
_cell.length_a   1.000
_cell.length_b   1.000
_cell.length_c   1.000
_cell.angle_alpha   90.00
_cell.angle_beta   90.00
_cell.angle_gamma   90.00
#
_symmetry.space_group_name_H-M   'P 1'
#
loop_
_entity.id
_entity.type
_entity.pdbx_description
1 polymer ?
#
loop_
_entity_poly.entity_id
_entity_poly.type
_entity_poly.pdbx_seq_one_letter_code
_entity_poly.pdbx_strand_id
1 'polypeptide(L)'
;MEASLLFCSFLSANLTISTAVDTLNATQSLKDGETIVSANGRFNHQQVPGNLVQTNTSQNCSNGFITEAPFGVQSSNTSRPLRNPSATLLDSGNLVVKDENESNDPENFLWQSFNYPCDTLLEGTKLGRNLVTGLDQCLSSWKTPDDPSPGNFTYWFDIGRFPELVLRDSSVIRFRPGPWN
;
A
#
# COMPACT_ATOMS: atom_id res chain seq x y z
N MET A 1 13.24 -32.18 51.00
CA MET A 1 12.12 -32.30 50.05
C MET A 1 11.72 -30.89 49.71
N GLU A 2 12.31 -30.35 48.64
CA GLU A 2 12.04 -28.99 48.13
C GLU A 2 10.94 -29.09 47.07
N ALA A 3 9.86 -28.34 47.25
CA ALA A 3 8.75 -28.28 46.31
C ALA A 3 8.96 -27.09 45.37
N SER A 4 9.40 -27.36 44.13
CA SER A 4 9.44 -26.34 43.08
C SER A 4 8.02 -26.03 42.59
N LEU A 5 7.54 -24.82 42.88
CA LEU A 5 6.33 -24.25 42.30
C LEU A 5 6.64 -23.76 40.87
N LEU A 6 6.15 -24.50 39.86
CA LEU A 6 6.11 -24.05 38.47
C LEU A 6 4.95 -23.05 38.32
N PHE A 7 5.28 -21.76 38.23
CA PHE A 7 4.35 -20.74 37.75
C PHE A 7 4.20 -20.90 36.24
N CYS A 8 3.09 -21.49 35.80
CA CYS A 8 2.64 -21.36 34.40
C CYS A 8 2.27 -19.89 34.16
N SER A 9 3.15 -19.15 33.49
CA SER A 9 2.80 -17.85 32.92
C SER A 9 1.75 -18.08 31.83
N PHE A 10 0.49 -17.76 32.14
CA PHE A 10 -0.54 -17.61 31.13
C PHE A 10 -0.09 -16.48 30.20
N LEU A 11 0.26 -16.83 28.95
CA LEU A 11 0.42 -15.85 27.89
C LEU A 11 -0.98 -15.28 27.64
N SER A 12 -1.29 -14.13 28.26
CA SER A 12 -2.52 -13.42 27.96
C SER A 12 -2.46 -13.03 26.49
N ALA A 13 -3.20 -13.74 25.64
CA ALA A 13 -3.48 -13.30 24.29
C ALA A 13 -4.25 -11.97 24.44
N ASN A 14 -3.57 -10.86 24.19
CA ASN A 14 -4.21 -9.56 24.09
C ASN A 14 -5.13 -9.62 22.88
N LEU A 15 -6.42 -9.90 23.13
CA LEU A 15 -7.43 -9.88 22.10
C LEU A 15 -7.78 -8.41 21.83
N THR A 16 -7.01 -7.76 20.95
CA THR A 16 -7.36 -6.42 20.46
C THR A 16 -8.60 -6.56 19.59
N ILE A 17 -9.75 -6.08 20.08
CA ILE A 17 -10.98 -6.00 19.29
C ILE A 17 -10.77 -4.86 18.27
N SER A 18 -10.43 -5.21 17.04
CA SER A 18 -10.31 -4.25 15.92
C SER A 18 -11.66 -4.12 15.23
N THR A 19 -12.22 -2.91 15.17
CA THR A 19 -13.41 -2.64 14.36
C THR A 19 -12.97 -2.46 12.91
N ALA A 20 -13.17 -3.50 12.11
CA ALA A 20 -12.91 -3.45 10.67
C ALA A 20 -13.94 -2.54 9.98
N VAL A 21 -13.47 -1.48 9.33
CA VAL A 21 -14.26 -0.63 8.43
C VAL A 21 -13.58 -0.70 7.05
N ASP A 22 -14.32 -0.54 5.96
CA ASP A 22 -13.78 -0.53 4.59
C ASP A 22 -13.56 0.89 4.05
N THR A 23 -14.17 1.90 4.69
CA THR A 23 -14.10 3.32 4.32
C THR A 23 -13.87 4.22 5.54
N LEU A 24 -12.95 5.17 5.41
CA LEU A 24 -12.67 6.24 6.37
C LEU A 24 -13.01 7.59 5.73
N ASN A 25 -13.85 8.38 6.38
CA ASN A 25 -14.11 9.76 5.96
C ASN A 25 -13.08 10.73 6.56
N ALA A 26 -13.18 12.01 6.18
CA ALA A 26 -12.26 13.06 6.60
C ALA A 26 -12.16 13.29 8.14
N THR A 27 -13.12 12.79 8.93
CA THR A 27 -13.14 12.94 10.39
C THR A 27 -12.70 11.68 11.13
N GLN A 28 -12.50 10.58 10.40
CA GLN A 28 -12.05 9.31 10.93
C GLN A 28 -10.54 9.14 10.71
N SER A 29 -9.88 8.48 11.65
CA SER A 29 -8.49 8.06 11.54
C SER A 29 -8.32 6.69 12.17
N LEU A 30 -7.32 5.95 11.68
CA LEU A 30 -6.90 4.70 12.31
C LEU A 30 -5.88 5.01 13.40
N LYS A 31 -6.05 4.36 14.55
CA LYS A 31 -5.07 4.34 15.63
C LYS A 31 -4.17 3.12 15.50
N ASP A 32 -3.03 3.16 16.17
CA ASP A 32 -2.09 2.03 16.20
C ASP A 32 -2.80 0.72 16.57
N GLY A 33 -2.63 -0.29 15.73
CA GLY A 33 -3.26 -1.60 15.84
C GLY A 33 -4.63 -1.73 15.19
N GLU A 34 -5.31 -0.63 14.83
CA GLU A 34 -6.57 -0.65 14.10
C GLU A 34 -6.36 -1.04 12.63
N THR A 35 -7.42 -1.51 11.98
CA THR A 35 -7.33 -2.09 10.65
C THR A 35 -8.51 -1.64 9.78
N ILE A 36 -8.23 -1.23 8.55
CA ILE A 36 -9.22 -1.09 7.48
C ILE A 36 -9.27 -2.40 6.69
N VAL A 37 -10.45 -2.91 6.38
CA VAL A 37 -10.65 -4.22 5.73
C VAL A 37 -11.59 -4.05 4.55
N SER A 38 -11.25 -4.62 3.39
CA SER A 38 -12.10 -4.59 2.20
C SER A 38 -13.47 -5.20 2.47
N ALA A 39 -14.49 -4.78 1.74
CA ALA A 39 -15.87 -5.23 1.93
C ALA A 39 -16.02 -6.76 1.85
N ASN A 40 -15.25 -7.42 0.98
CA ASN A 40 -15.20 -8.88 0.87
C ASN A 40 -14.34 -9.60 1.93
N GLY A 41 -13.67 -8.87 2.83
CA GLY A 41 -12.79 -9.41 3.87
C GLY A 41 -11.43 -9.93 3.39
N ARG A 42 -11.11 -9.81 2.09
CA ARG A 42 -9.89 -10.40 1.49
C ARG A 42 -8.64 -9.58 1.71
N PHE A 43 -8.75 -8.26 1.86
CA PHE A 43 -7.64 -7.32 1.99
C PHE A 43 -7.79 -6.49 3.25
N ASN A 44 -6.69 -6.25 3.96
CA ASN A 44 -6.69 -5.49 5.20
C ASN A 44 -5.39 -4.71 5.37
N HIS A 45 -5.49 -3.45 5.78
CA HIS A 45 -4.34 -2.61 6.11
C HIS A 45 -4.39 -2.27 7.59
N GLN A 46 -3.35 -2.63 8.34
CA GLN A 46 -3.21 -2.32 9.75
C GLN A 46 -2.35 -1.07 9.94
N GLN A 47 -2.80 -0.18 10.81
CA GLN A 47 -1.99 0.94 11.26
C GLN A 47 -0.90 0.44 12.21
N VAL A 48 0.34 0.72 11.83
CA VAL A 48 1.52 0.61 12.69
C VAL A 48 2.13 2.00 12.88
N PRO A 49 3.02 2.20 13.85
CA PRO A 49 3.68 3.49 14.02
C PRO A 49 4.35 3.94 12.72
N GLY A 50 3.93 5.07 12.17
CA GLY A 50 4.50 5.64 10.94
C GLY A 50 3.89 5.14 9.62
N ASN A 51 3.15 4.01 9.59
CA ASN A 51 2.79 3.36 8.33
C ASN A 51 1.44 2.62 8.37
N LEU A 52 0.83 2.43 7.19
CA LEU A 52 -0.20 1.42 6.97
C LEU A 52 0.41 0.20 6.31
N VAL A 53 0.22 -0.98 6.92
CA VAL A 53 0.82 -2.26 6.50
C VAL A 53 -0.28 -3.21 6.03
N GLN A 54 -0.15 -3.79 4.84
CA GLN A 54 -1.12 -4.76 4.32
C GLN A 54 -0.84 -6.17 4.89
N THR A 55 -1.70 -6.69 5.77
CA THR A 55 -1.33 -7.86 6.60
C THR A 55 -1.75 -9.22 6.07
N ASN A 56 -2.65 -9.27 5.09
CA ASN A 56 -3.21 -10.51 4.51
C ASN A 56 -2.66 -10.86 3.11
N THR A 57 -1.72 -10.07 2.62
CA THR A 57 -0.77 -10.50 1.58
C THR A 57 0.62 -10.54 2.22
N SER A 58 1.63 -11.17 1.60
CA SER A 58 3.02 -11.10 2.09
C SER A 58 3.63 -9.69 1.99
N GLN A 59 2.80 -8.64 1.98
CA GLN A 59 3.14 -7.28 1.62
C GLN A 59 3.11 -6.39 2.86
N ASN A 60 4.19 -6.38 3.63
CA ASN A 60 4.44 -5.22 4.46
C ASN A 60 4.86 -4.05 3.56
N CYS A 61 3.89 -3.35 2.99
CA CYS A 61 4.13 -2.09 2.31
C CYS A 61 4.18 -0.96 3.34
N SER A 62 5.29 -0.24 3.44
CA SER A 62 5.30 1.07 4.09
C SER A 62 4.74 2.10 3.12
N ASN A 63 3.41 2.12 2.94
CA ASN A 63 2.79 3.26 2.28
C ASN A 63 2.87 4.40 3.30
N GLY A 64 3.89 5.25 3.19
CA GLY A 64 4.18 6.38 4.09
C GLY A 64 3.14 7.50 4.03
N PHE A 65 1.86 7.14 3.99
CA PHE A 65 0.77 8.01 3.60
C PHE A 65 -0.20 8.33 4.74
N ILE A 66 -0.08 7.70 5.90
CA ILE A 66 -0.94 8.00 7.04
C ILE A 66 -0.16 8.04 8.35
N THR A 67 0.72 9.03 8.51
CA THR A 67 0.98 9.57 9.85
C THR A 67 1.00 11.08 9.80
N GLU A 68 0.00 11.67 10.48
CA GLU A 68 -0.08 13.06 10.93
C GLU A 68 -0.45 14.18 9.94
N ALA A 69 -1.21 13.91 8.88
CA ALA A 69 -1.89 14.97 8.14
C ALA A 69 -3.42 14.84 8.21
N PRO A 70 -4.18 15.94 8.43
CA PRO A 70 -5.60 15.96 8.10
C PRO A 70 -5.70 15.90 6.57
N PHE A 71 -5.73 14.70 6.00
CA PHE A 71 -5.82 14.44 4.55
C PHE A 71 -5.09 15.48 3.69
N GLY A 72 -3.82 15.71 4.01
CA GLY A 72 -2.93 16.58 3.24
C GLY A 72 -2.45 15.90 1.97
N VAL A 73 -3.35 15.29 1.20
CA VAL A 73 -3.06 14.97 -0.19
C VAL A 73 -3.05 16.30 -0.91
N GLN A 74 -1.87 16.88 -1.15
CA GLN A 74 -1.75 17.87 -2.21
C GLN A 74 -1.99 17.13 -3.53
N SER A 75 -3.27 17.01 -3.86
CA SER A 75 -3.76 16.83 -5.21
C SER A 75 -3.09 17.89 -6.06
N SER A 76 -2.05 17.49 -6.76
CA SER A 76 -1.46 18.28 -7.82
C SER A 76 -2.43 18.15 -8.99
N ASN A 77 -3.29 19.16 -9.22
CA ASN A 77 -4.21 19.36 -10.36
C ASN A 77 -5.72 19.08 -10.22
N THR A 78 -6.35 19.04 -9.05
CA THR A 78 -7.84 19.16 -9.03
C THR A 78 -8.28 20.61 -8.98
N SER A 79 -8.75 21.15 -10.11
CA SER A 79 -9.40 22.46 -10.20
C SER A 79 -10.77 22.54 -9.52
N ARG A 80 -11.27 21.41 -8.98
CA ARG A 80 -12.60 21.27 -8.38
C ARG A 80 -12.49 21.23 -6.85
N PRO A 81 -13.37 21.96 -6.12
CA PRO A 81 -13.41 21.88 -4.66
C PRO A 81 -13.87 20.49 -4.23
N LEU A 82 -13.11 19.87 -3.32
CA LEU A 82 -13.46 18.62 -2.67
C LEU A 82 -14.62 18.85 -1.69
N ARG A 83 -15.66 18.03 -1.76
CA ARG A 83 -16.82 18.11 -0.85
C ARG A 83 -16.61 17.20 0.34
N ASN A 84 -16.54 15.89 0.11
CA ASN A 84 -16.42 14.88 1.15
C ASN A 84 -15.34 13.84 0.76
N PRO A 85 -14.04 14.14 0.97
CA PRO A 85 -13.00 13.15 0.70
C PRO A 85 -13.12 11.96 1.66
N SER A 86 -12.90 10.77 1.12
CA SER A 86 -12.89 9.50 1.84
C SER A 86 -11.81 8.59 1.30
N ALA A 87 -11.27 7.73 2.17
CA ALA A 87 -10.34 6.67 1.83
C ALA A 87 -11.05 5.32 1.93
N THR A 88 -11.06 4.53 0.86
CA THR A 88 -11.75 3.23 0.81
C THR A 88 -10.77 2.13 0.39
N LEU A 89 -10.77 1.00 1.10
CA LEU A 89 -10.05 -0.20 0.70
C LEU A 89 -10.95 -1.07 -0.18
N LEU A 90 -10.65 -1.10 -1.48
CA LEU A 90 -11.42 -1.87 -2.46
C LEU A 90 -11.17 -3.38 -2.33
N ASP A 91 -12.10 -4.17 -2.85
CA ASP A 91 -12.01 -5.63 -2.94
C ASP A 91 -10.85 -6.16 -3.79
N SER A 92 -10.19 -5.28 -4.55
CA SER A 92 -8.93 -5.56 -5.27
C SER A 92 -7.68 -5.42 -4.40
N GLY A 93 -7.81 -4.85 -3.19
CA GLY A 93 -6.69 -4.47 -2.33
C GLY A 93 -6.15 -3.07 -2.60
N ASN A 94 -6.73 -2.33 -3.55
CA ASN A 94 -6.37 -0.94 -3.81
C ASN A 94 -7.01 -0.03 -2.77
N LEU A 95 -6.19 0.65 -1.96
CA LEU A 95 -6.61 1.77 -1.14
C LEU A 95 -6.71 3.02 -2.02
N VAL A 96 -7.90 3.62 -2.08
CA VAL A 96 -8.18 4.79 -2.94
C VAL A 96 -8.68 5.96 -2.12
N VAL A 97 -8.30 7.18 -2.52
CA VAL A 97 -8.87 8.41 -1.98
C VAL A 97 -9.73 9.06 -3.05
N LYS A 98 -10.99 9.37 -2.73
CA LYS A 98 -11.96 9.94 -3.65
C LYS A 98 -12.96 10.82 -2.91
N ASP A 99 -13.69 11.66 -3.64
CA ASP A 99 -14.88 12.31 -3.11
C ASP A 99 -16.04 11.29 -3.04
N GLU A 100 -16.80 11.30 -1.95
CA GLU A 100 -17.91 10.37 -1.68
C GLU A 100 -18.95 10.36 -2.82
N ASN A 101 -19.15 11.50 -3.47
CA ASN A 101 -20.13 11.68 -4.54
C ASN A 101 -19.63 11.29 -5.94
N GLU A 102 -18.36 10.93 -6.07
CA GLU A 102 -17.77 10.55 -7.35
C GLU A 102 -17.88 9.03 -7.58
N SER A 103 -17.94 8.62 -8.85
CA SER A 103 -18.00 7.21 -9.22
C SER A 103 -16.73 6.47 -8.80
N ASN A 104 -16.81 5.13 -8.69
CA ASN A 104 -15.65 4.26 -8.52
C ASN A 104 -14.79 4.14 -9.80
N ASP A 105 -14.77 5.18 -10.63
CA ASP A 105 -13.95 5.24 -11.82
C ASP A 105 -12.50 5.61 -11.41
N PRO A 106 -11.48 4.83 -11.82
CA PRO A 106 -10.09 5.15 -11.60
C PRO A 106 -9.67 6.57 -12.03
N GLU A 107 -10.37 7.19 -12.99
CA GLU A 107 -10.10 8.56 -13.44
C GLU A 107 -10.52 9.63 -12.42
N ASN A 108 -11.46 9.31 -11.53
CA ASN A 108 -11.97 10.23 -10.51
C ASN A 108 -11.25 10.10 -9.15
N PHE A 109 -10.33 9.13 -9.03
CA PHE A 109 -9.56 8.95 -7.81
C PHE A 109 -8.49 10.03 -7.66
N LEU A 110 -8.49 10.67 -6.49
CA LEU A 110 -7.50 11.68 -6.10
C LEU A 110 -6.14 11.03 -5.83
N TRP A 111 -6.17 9.79 -5.32
CA TRP A 111 -4.98 8.99 -5.04
C TRP A 111 -5.33 7.50 -5.06
N GLN A 112 -4.35 6.67 -5.41
CA GLN A 112 -4.47 5.21 -5.42
C GLN A 112 -3.17 4.57 -4.98
N SER A 113 -3.25 3.56 -4.11
CA SER A 113 -2.10 2.77 -3.70
C SER A 113 -1.45 2.00 -4.86
N PHE A 114 -2.23 1.57 -5.85
CA PHE A 114 -1.72 0.84 -7.03
C PHE A 114 -0.80 1.69 -7.93
N ASN A 115 -0.77 3.00 -7.73
CA ASN A 115 0.21 3.87 -8.39
C ASN A 115 1.60 3.79 -7.76
N TYR A 116 1.73 3.18 -6.58
CA TYR A 116 2.95 3.07 -5.79
C TYR A 116 3.13 1.62 -5.29
N PRO A 117 3.39 0.66 -6.19
CA PRO A 117 3.57 -0.72 -5.78
C PRO A 117 4.89 -0.93 -5.02
N CYS A 118 4.92 -1.92 -4.13
CA CYS A 118 6.10 -2.29 -3.33
C CYS A 118 6.91 -3.39 -4.02
N ASP A 119 7.12 -4.53 -3.38
CA ASP A 119 7.88 -5.67 -3.90
C ASP A 119 7.03 -6.65 -4.72
N THR A 120 5.71 -6.54 -4.62
CA THR A 120 4.77 -7.51 -5.17
C THR A 120 3.79 -6.84 -6.14
N LEU A 121 3.56 -7.47 -7.29
CA LEU A 121 2.55 -7.06 -8.25
C LEU A 121 1.20 -7.69 -7.90
N LEU A 122 0.22 -6.87 -7.50
CA LEU A 122 -1.16 -7.32 -7.34
C LEU A 122 -1.90 -7.31 -8.68
N GLU A 123 -2.94 -8.15 -8.79
CA GLU A 123 -3.85 -8.12 -9.92
C GLU A 123 -4.49 -6.74 -10.05
N GLY A 124 -4.42 -6.14 -11.23
CA GLY A 124 -4.91 -4.79 -11.51
C GLY A 124 -3.88 -3.66 -11.28
N THR A 125 -2.74 -3.95 -10.65
CA THR A 125 -1.60 -3.03 -10.63
C THR A 125 -0.91 -3.00 -12.00
N LYS A 126 -0.41 -1.84 -12.42
CA LYS A 126 0.31 -1.65 -13.68
C LYS A 126 1.80 -1.46 -13.43
N LEU A 127 2.65 -2.01 -14.30
CA LEU A 127 4.09 -1.73 -14.32
C LEU A 127 4.43 -0.89 -15.55
N GLY A 128 5.32 0.09 -15.36
CA GLY A 128 5.79 1.00 -16.40
C GLY A 128 5.36 2.45 -16.17
N ARG A 129 5.49 3.27 -17.20
CA ARG A 129 5.20 4.71 -17.12
C ARG A 129 3.76 5.00 -17.53
N ASN A 130 3.03 5.70 -16.68
CA ASN A 130 1.81 6.38 -17.08
C ASN A 130 2.19 7.58 -17.96
N LEU A 131 1.88 7.52 -19.26
CA LEU A 131 2.28 8.56 -20.22
C LEU A 131 1.50 9.89 -20.05
N VAL A 132 0.36 9.86 -19.37
CA VAL A 132 -0.46 11.05 -19.11
C VAL A 132 0.08 11.79 -17.89
N THR A 133 0.32 11.08 -16.78
CA THR A 133 0.79 11.68 -15.52
C THR A 133 2.31 11.76 -15.41
N GLY A 134 3.04 11.01 -16.24
CA GLY A 134 4.49 10.85 -16.17
C GLY A 134 4.98 9.94 -15.04
N LEU A 135 4.08 9.36 -14.25
CA LEU A 135 4.43 8.53 -13.08
C LEU A 135 5.00 7.17 -13.51
N ASP A 136 6.17 6.83 -12.96
CA ASP A 136 6.78 5.50 -13.11
C ASP A 136 6.27 4.55 -12.02
N GLN A 137 5.70 3.44 -12.43
CA GLN A 137 5.26 2.35 -11.57
C GLN A 137 6.27 1.21 -11.66
N CYS A 138 7.06 1.03 -10.60
CA CYS A 138 8.10 0.02 -10.49
C CYS A 138 7.95 -0.78 -9.19
N LEU A 139 8.36 -2.05 -9.21
CA LEU A 139 8.53 -2.80 -7.97
C LEU A 139 9.90 -2.50 -7.37
N SER A 140 9.95 -2.46 -6.05
CA SER A 140 11.18 -2.35 -5.26
C SER A 140 11.23 -3.46 -4.24
N SER A 141 12.35 -4.15 -4.12
CA SER A 141 12.53 -5.15 -3.05
C SER A 141 12.48 -4.47 -1.69
N TRP A 142 12.28 -5.25 -0.64
CA TRP A 142 12.59 -4.79 0.71
C TRP A 142 14.09 -4.64 0.90
N LYS A 143 14.47 -3.81 1.88
CA LYS A 143 15.86 -3.62 2.27
C LYS A 143 16.39 -4.83 3.01
N THR A 144 15.58 -5.40 3.91
CA THR A 144 15.83 -6.69 4.58
C THR A 144 14.49 -7.42 4.78
N PRO A 145 14.49 -8.70 5.17
CA PRO A 145 13.25 -9.42 5.48
C PRO A 145 12.41 -8.79 6.59
N ASP A 146 13.04 -8.01 7.48
CA ASP A 146 12.38 -7.35 8.62
C ASP A 146 12.17 -5.84 8.40
N ASP A 147 12.78 -5.25 7.35
CA ASP A 147 12.69 -3.82 7.01
C ASP A 147 12.02 -3.65 5.63
N PRO A 148 10.71 -3.34 5.60
CA PRO A 148 9.94 -3.15 4.37
C PRO A 148 10.29 -1.87 3.59
N SER A 149 11.25 -1.07 4.07
CA SER A 149 11.74 0.08 3.33
C SER A 149 12.31 -0.33 1.96
N PRO A 150 12.29 0.56 0.96
CA PRO A 150 12.85 0.27 -0.37
C PRO A 150 14.31 -0.22 -0.30
N GLY A 151 14.56 -1.38 -0.89
CA GLY A 151 15.86 -2.01 -1.04
C GLY A 151 16.54 -1.67 -2.36
N ASN A 152 17.62 -2.39 -2.66
CA ASN A 152 18.46 -2.10 -3.83
C ASN A 152 17.90 -2.65 -5.14
N PHE A 153 17.04 -3.68 -5.09
CA PHE A 153 16.53 -4.29 -6.32
C PHE A 153 15.28 -3.58 -6.80
N THR A 154 15.23 -3.20 -8.06
CA THR A 154 14.07 -2.59 -8.70
C THR A 154 13.69 -3.32 -9.98
N TYR A 155 12.40 -3.46 -10.23
CA TYR A 155 11.86 -4.12 -11.41
C TYR A 155 10.86 -3.21 -12.11
N TRP A 156 11.15 -2.81 -13.35
CA TRP A 156 10.34 -1.82 -14.05
C TRP A 156 10.43 -1.96 -15.57
N PHE A 157 9.51 -1.32 -16.28
CA PHE A 157 9.53 -1.23 -17.74
C PHE A 157 10.35 -0.02 -18.20
N ASP A 158 11.48 -0.30 -18.86
CA ASP A 158 12.28 0.69 -19.56
C ASP A 158 11.58 1.05 -20.87
N ILE A 159 10.94 2.22 -20.90
CA ILE A 159 10.11 2.70 -22.02
C ILE A 159 10.92 3.38 -23.14
N GLY A 160 12.05 2.78 -23.53
CA GLY A 160 12.85 3.22 -24.66
C GLY A 160 12.13 3.05 -26.01
N ARG A 161 12.89 2.90 -27.11
CA ARG A 161 12.29 2.64 -28.44
C ARG A 161 11.44 1.37 -28.47
N PHE A 162 11.81 0.39 -27.66
CA PHE A 162 11.07 -0.84 -27.44
C PHE A 162 10.94 -1.03 -25.92
N PRO A 163 9.72 -1.10 -25.38
CA PRO A 163 9.54 -1.33 -23.95
C PRO A 163 10.10 -2.70 -23.54
N GLU A 164 10.94 -2.71 -22.52
CA GLU A 164 11.55 -3.93 -21.98
C GLU A 164 11.42 -3.96 -20.45
N LEU A 165 11.23 -5.15 -19.87
CA LEU A 165 11.41 -5.32 -18.42
C LEU A 165 12.89 -5.25 -18.07
N VAL A 166 13.21 -4.56 -16.99
CA VAL A 166 14.57 -4.48 -16.47
C VAL A 166 14.57 -4.70 -14.97
N LEU A 167 15.35 -5.69 -14.53
CA LEU A 167 15.74 -5.85 -13.13
C LEU A 167 17.08 -5.14 -12.91
N ARG A 168 17.10 -4.21 -11.97
CA ARG A 168 18.31 -3.50 -11.55
C ARG A 168 18.64 -3.82 -10.11
N ASP A 169 19.93 -3.82 -9.82
CA ASP A 169 20.51 -3.72 -8.49
C ASP A 169 21.15 -2.34 -8.41
N SER A 170 20.46 -1.42 -7.74
CA SER A 170 20.78 0.01 -7.76
C SER A 170 20.83 0.53 -9.21
N SER A 171 21.99 0.98 -9.67
CA SER A 171 22.18 1.48 -11.05
C SER A 171 22.60 0.40 -12.06
N VAL A 172 22.81 -0.84 -11.61
CA VAL A 172 23.36 -1.93 -12.43
C VAL A 172 22.24 -2.83 -12.93
N ILE A 173 22.15 -3.05 -14.24
CA ILE A 173 21.20 -4.00 -14.84
C ILE A 173 21.67 -5.43 -14.53
N ARG A 174 20.81 -6.22 -13.90
CA ARG A 174 21.07 -7.64 -13.58
C ARG A 174 20.38 -8.58 -14.55
N PHE A 175 19.19 -8.22 -15.01
CA PHE A 175 18.41 -9.04 -15.92
C PHE A 175 17.56 -8.16 -16.85
N ARG A 176 17.46 -8.59 -18.12
CA ARG A 176 16.71 -7.93 -19.19
C ARG A 176 16.31 -9.01 -20.21
N PRO A 177 15.04 -9.45 -20.25
CA PRO A 177 14.58 -10.52 -21.14
C PRO A 177 14.45 -10.07 -22.60
N GLY A 178 14.53 -8.75 -22.87
CA GLY A 178 14.27 -8.16 -24.17
C GLY A 178 12.83 -7.66 -24.32
N PRO A 179 12.45 -7.20 -25.51
CA PRO A 179 11.14 -6.63 -25.78
C PRO A 179 10.07 -7.71 -25.91
N TRP A 180 8.81 -7.32 -25.72
CA TRP A 180 7.65 -8.19 -25.93
C TRP A 180 7.47 -8.57 -27.41
N ASN A 181 6.96 -9.77 -27.71
CA ASN A 181 6.76 -10.31 -29.06
C ASN A 181 5.28 -10.44 -29.48
#